data_AF-A0AA51MPE5-F1
#
_entry.id   AF-A0AA51MPE5-F1
#
_cell.length_a   1.000
_cell.length_b   1.000
_cell.length_c   1.000
_cell.angle_alpha   90.00
_cell.angle_beta   90.00
_cell.angle_gamma   90.00
#
_symmetry.space_group_name_H-M   'P 1'
#
loop_
_entity.id
_entity.type
_entity.pdbx_description
1 polymer ?
#
loop_
_entity_poly.entity_id
_entity_poly.type
_entity_poly.pdbx_seq_one_letter_code
_entity_poly.pdbx_strand_id
1 'polypeptide(L)'
;MKLPPLLDTRFAQFLQVLPADYHEQAYAFKAFARPRKIKSPLQLLQLVLAYCGLDLSLRSCAGEVAQRQGYLSDTAVKKDWKPVFRG
;
A
#
# COMPACT_ATOMS: atom_id res chain seq x y z
N MET A 1 9.73 -7.36 -6.31
CA MET A 1 8.55 -7.16 -7.17
C MET A 1 8.82 -5.95 -8.04
N LYS A 2 8.74 -6.09 -9.37
CA LYS A 2 8.79 -4.94 -10.28
C LYS A 2 7.42 -4.26 -10.19
N LEU A 3 7.39 -2.96 -9.96
CA LEU A 3 6.15 -2.20 -9.97
C LEU A 3 5.56 -2.20 -11.39
N PRO A 4 4.23 -2.19 -11.54
CA PRO A 4 3.60 -2.00 -12.84
C PRO A 4 4.09 -0.68 -13.49
N PRO A 5 4.35 -0.64 -14.81
CA PRO A 5 4.97 0.51 -15.48
C PRO A 5 4.23 1.84 -15.29
N LEU A 6 2.91 1.78 -15.11
CA LEU A 6 2.02 2.94 -14.92
C LEU A 6 2.12 3.53 -13.50
N LEU A 7 2.48 2.71 -12.51
CA LEU A 7 2.76 3.16 -11.14
C LEU A 7 4.14 3.83 -11.07
N ASP A 8 5.11 3.35 -11.85
CA ASP A 8 6.45 3.94 -11.90
C ASP A 8 6.44 5.38 -12.45
N THR A 9 5.60 5.67 -13.46
CA THR A 9 5.50 7.00 -14.06
C THR A 9 4.81 8.03 -13.16
N ARG A 10 3.69 7.66 -12.53
CA ARG A 10 2.99 8.56 -11.59
C ARG A 10 3.81 8.81 -10.32
N PHE A 11 4.52 7.79 -9.84
CA PHE A 11 5.38 7.95 -8.68
C PHE A 11 6.55 8.90 -8.99
N ALA A 12 7.17 8.78 -10.17
CA ALA A 12 8.22 9.70 -10.59
C ALA A 12 7.74 11.16 -10.67
N GLN A 13 6.52 11.40 -11.17
CA GLN A 13 5.90 12.73 -11.18
C GLN A 13 5.63 13.24 -9.77
N PHE A 14 5.16 12.37 -8.87
CA PHE A 14 4.97 12.73 -7.46
C PHE A 14 6.27 13.13 -6.77
N LEU A 15 7.40 12.49 -7.08
CA LEU A 15 8.69 12.88 -6.52
C LEU A 15 9.11 14.30 -6.91
N GLN A 16 8.66 14.81 -8.06
CA GLN A 16 8.98 16.17 -8.51
C GLN A 16 8.27 17.26 -7.70
N VAL A 17 7.18 16.93 -6.99
CA VAL A 17 6.46 17.90 -6.15
C VAL A 17 6.91 17.86 -4.69
N LEU A 18 7.80 16.95 -4.33
CA LEU A 18 8.37 16.90 -2.98
C LEU A 18 9.41 18.00 -2.77
N PRO A 19 9.64 18.43 -1.52
CA PRO A 19 10.77 19.30 -1.19
C PRO A 19 12.09 18.70 -1.68
N ALA A 20 13.00 19.54 -2.19
CA ALA A 20 14.28 19.09 -2.73
C ALA A 20 15.14 18.35 -1.67
N ASP A 21 14.96 18.70 -0.40
CA ASP A 21 15.69 18.18 0.76
C ASP A 21 14.94 17.07 1.51
N TYR A 22 13.84 16.52 0.97
CA TYR A 22 13.01 15.55 1.68
C TYR A 22 13.79 14.30 2.16
N HIS A 23 14.82 13.90 1.40
CA HIS A 23 15.72 12.82 1.79
C HIS A 23 16.48 13.17 3.09
N GLU A 24 17.05 14.37 3.14
CA GLU A 24 17.83 14.86 4.27
C GLU A 24 16.95 15.04 5.50
N GLN A 25 15.74 15.59 5.31
CA GLN A 25 14.72 15.67 6.35
C GLN A 25 14.37 14.29 6.90
N ALA A 26 14.13 13.29 6.04
CA ALA A 26 13.79 11.95 6.50
C ALA A 26 14.89 11.31 7.36
N TYR A 27 16.15 11.56 7.05
CA TYR A 27 17.28 11.14 7.89
C TYR A 27 17.36 11.93 9.20
N ALA A 28 17.21 13.26 9.15
CA ALA A 28 17.24 14.13 10.34
C ALA A 28 16.13 13.77 11.33
N PHE A 29 14.93 13.47 10.83
CA PHE A 29 13.79 13.02 11.63
C PHE A 29 13.86 11.55 12.06
N LYS A 30 14.90 10.80 11.68
CA LYS A 30 15.04 9.36 11.94
C LYS A 30 13.78 8.57 11.52
N ALA A 31 13.23 8.92 10.35
CA ALA A 31 11.92 8.45 9.88
C ALA A 31 11.79 6.92 9.77
N PHE A 32 12.91 6.19 9.74
CA PHE A 32 12.92 4.73 9.77
C PHE A 32 13.96 4.20 10.76
N ALA A 33 13.49 3.60 11.84
CA ALA A 33 14.32 3.06 12.92
C ALA A 33 14.84 1.63 12.67
N ARG A 34 14.41 0.96 11.59
CA ARG A 34 14.81 -0.44 11.26
C ARG A 34 15.62 -0.51 9.95
N PRO A 35 16.91 -0.15 9.97
CA PRO A 35 17.76 -0.07 8.78
C PRO A 35 17.94 -1.41 8.05
N ARG A 36 17.65 -2.55 8.69
CA ARG A 36 17.77 -3.88 8.06
C ARG A 36 16.70 -4.16 6.99
N LYS A 37 15.56 -3.46 7.01
CA LYS A 37 14.42 -3.75 6.12
C LYS A 37 14.16 -2.62 5.12
N ILE A 38 14.42 -1.38 5.52
CA ILE A 38 14.23 -0.19 4.69
C ILE A 38 15.59 0.48 4.52
N LYS A 39 16.03 0.57 3.27
CA LYS A 39 17.39 0.98 2.89
C LYS A 39 17.48 2.46 2.53
N SER A 40 16.36 3.13 2.26
CA SER A 40 16.35 4.55 1.90
C SER A 40 15.02 5.24 2.21
N PRO A 41 15.01 6.59 2.33
CA PRO A 41 13.79 7.40 2.42
C PRO A 41 12.81 7.15 1.27
N LEU A 42 13.33 6.95 0.04
CA LEU A 42 12.50 6.64 -1.12
C LEU A 42 11.77 5.31 -0.96
N GLN A 43 12.47 4.27 -0.47
CA GLN A 43 11.87 2.97 -0.21
C GLN A 43 10.82 3.04 0.91
N LEU A 44 11.08 3.85 1.95
CA LEU A 44 10.08 4.13 3.00
C LEU A 44 8.82 4.77 2.41
N LEU A 45 8.98 5.80 1.58
CA LEU A 45 7.88 6.53 0.96
C LEU A 45 7.05 5.62 0.04
N GLN A 46 7.70 4.78 -0.76
CA GLN A 46 7.02 3.77 -1.57
C GLN A 46 6.19 2.81 -0.72
N LEU A 47 6.75 2.35 0.40
CA LEU A 47 6.05 1.45 1.32
C LEU A 47 4.84 2.13 1.96
N VAL A 48 4.98 3.38 2.41
CA VAL A 48 3.89 4.16 3.01
C VAL A 48 2.76 4.39 2.00
N LEU A 49 3.09 4.78 0.76
CA LEU A 49 2.07 4.98 -0.27
C LEU A 49 1.39 3.67 -0.67
N ALA A 50 2.13 2.57 -0.78
CA ALA A 50 1.56 1.27 -1.06
C ALA A 50 0.64 0.79 0.07
N TYR A 51 1.07 0.92 1.33
CA TYR A 51 0.34 0.42 2.49
C TYR A 51 -0.83 1.33 2.88
N CYS A 52 -0.58 2.63 3.06
CA CYS A 52 -1.56 3.59 3.57
C CYS A 52 -2.30 4.35 2.46
N GLY A 53 -1.61 4.70 1.36
CA GLY A 53 -2.19 5.57 0.33
C GLY A 53 -3.11 4.81 -0.64
N LEU A 54 -2.71 3.60 -1.01
CA LEU A 54 -3.44 2.76 -1.95
C LEU A 54 -4.19 1.62 -1.27
N ASP A 55 -4.08 1.50 0.06
CA ASP A 55 -4.56 0.37 0.86
C ASP A 55 -4.18 -0.97 0.22
N LEU A 56 -3.02 -1.06 -0.46
CA LEU A 56 -2.72 -2.17 -1.35
C LEU A 56 -2.68 -3.49 -0.57
N SER A 57 -2.07 -3.51 0.61
CA SER A 57 -2.05 -4.70 1.46
C SER A 57 -3.44 -5.11 1.91
N LEU A 58 -4.31 -4.15 2.24
CA LEU A 58 -5.68 -4.42 2.68
C LEU A 58 -6.51 -4.95 1.50
N ARG A 59 -6.38 -4.34 0.32
CA ARG A 59 -7.05 -4.77 -0.91
C ARG A 59 -6.59 -6.13 -1.38
N SER A 60 -5.28 -6.39 -1.35
CA SER A 60 -4.72 -7.70 -1.69
C SER A 60 -5.15 -8.78 -0.70
N CYS A 61 -5.13 -8.48 0.61
CA CYS A 61 -5.62 -9.39 1.64
C CYS A 61 -7.12 -9.67 1.46
N ALA A 62 -7.94 -8.62 1.29
CA ALA A 62 -9.37 -8.77 1.04
C ALA A 62 -9.66 -9.58 -0.23
N GLY A 63 -8.87 -9.37 -1.30
CA GLY A 63 -8.96 -10.15 -2.54
C GLY A 63 -8.64 -11.63 -2.33
N GLU A 64 -7.53 -11.97 -1.66
CA GLU A 64 -7.20 -13.36 -1.33
C GLU A 64 -8.24 -14.02 -0.43
N VAL A 65 -8.72 -13.31 0.60
CA VAL A 65 -9.76 -13.81 1.51
C VAL A 65 -11.05 -14.06 0.74
N ALA A 66 -11.49 -13.12 -0.10
CA ALA A 66 -12.67 -13.28 -0.94
C ALA A 66 -12.52 -14.45 -1.93
N GLN A 67 -11.33 -14.65 -2.50
CA GLN A 67 -11.05 -15.77 -3.38
C GLN A 67 -11.10 -17.13 -2.66
N ARG A 68 -10.64 -17.20 -1.40
CA ARG A 68 -10.62 -18.45 -0.63
C ARG A 68 -11.93 -18.76 0.09
N GLN A 69 -12.65 -17.75 0.57
CA GLN A 69 -13.82 -17.91 1.44
C GLN A 69 -15.15 -17.50 0.77
N GLY A 70 -15.09 -16.98 -0.46
CA GLY A 70 -16.23 -16.33 -1.11
C GLY A 70 -16.33 -14.85 -0.74
N TYR A 71 -17.00 -14.08 -1.59
CA TYR A 71 -17.17 -12.64 -1.40
C TYR A 71 -18.16 -12.35 -0.27
N LEU A 72 -17.83 -11.41 0.59
CA LEU A 72 -18.79 -10.87 1.55
C LEU A 72 -19.53 -9.69 0.89
N SER A 73 -20.85 -9.78 0.77
CA SER A 73 -21.65 -8.66 0.24
C SER A 73 -21.97 -7.65 1.34
N ASP A 74 -22.18 -6.38 0.98
CA ASP A 74 -22.62 -5.34 1.92
C ASP A 74 -23.91 -5.74 2.67
N THR A 75 -24.79 -6.47 2.00
CA THR A 75 -26.01 -7.04 2.58
C THR A 75 -25.70 -8.12 3.61
N ALA A 76 -24.69 -8.96 3.38
CA ALA A 76 -24.24 -9.97 4.32
C ALA A 76 -23.62 -9.37 5.58
N VAL A 77 -22.85 -8.28 5.43
CA VAL A 77 -22.29 -7.52 6.56
C VAL A 77 -23.41 -6.96 7.45
N LYS A 78 -24.48 -6.43 6.84
CA LYS A 78 -25.60 -5.82 7.58
C LYS A 78 -26.55 -6.81 8.26
N LYS A 79 -26.71 -8.03 7.74
CA LYS A 79 -27.72 -8.99 8.25
C LYS A 79 -27.16 -9.94 9.30
N ASP A 80 -26.21 -10.82 8.95
CA ASP A 80 -25.78 -11.92 9.84
C ASP A 80 -24.37 -12.48 9.50
N TRP A 81 -23.54 -11.77 8.75
CA TRP A 81 -22.21 -12.22 8.30
C TRP A 81 -22.19 -13.59 7.58
N LYS A 82 -22.94 -13.71 6.47
CA LYS A 82 -22.91 -14.92 5.62
C LYS A 82 -22.13 -14.72 4.31
N PRO A 83 -21.07 -15.50 4.03
CA PRO A 83 -20.32 -15.41 2.77
C PRO A 83 -21.21 -15.73 1.55
N VAL A 84 -20.91 -15.10 0.41
CA VAL A 84 -21.58 -15.35 -0.87
C VAL A 84 -20.55 -15.93 -1.85
N PHE A 85 -20.77 -17.17 -2.27
CA PHE A 85 -19.97 -17.77 -3.33
C PHE A 85 -20.41 -17.22 -4.68
N ARG A 86 -19.49 -16.57 -5.39
CA ARG A 86 -19.64 -16.31 -6.82
C ARG A 86 -18.87 -17.43 -7.51
N GLY A 87 -19.62 -18.40 -8.06
CA GLY A 87 -19.07 -19.52 -8.82
C GLY A 87 -18.20 -19.05 -9.98
#